data_AF-A0A6Q2YTP9-F1
#
_entry.id   AF-A0A6Q2YTP9-F1
#
_cell.length_a   1.000
_cell.length_b   1.000
_cell.length_c   1.000
_cell.angle_alpha   90.00
_cell.angle_beta   90.00
_cell.angle_gamma   90.00
#
_symmetry.space_group_name_H-M   'P 1'
#
loop_
_entity.id
_entity.type
_entity.pdbx_description
1 polymer ?
#
loop_
_entity_poly.entity_id
_entity_poly.type
_entity_poly.pdbx_seq_one_letter_code
_entity_poly.pdbx_strand_id
1 'polypeptide(L)'
;LVSGTLSPKPSVTLRQSPSSSNGELVRQMKQDGAPDMDVTKAVAELKARKRALEAKELSLQPKDDIVDRTKMEDTLKRRFFYDQAFAIYGGVSGLYDFGPVGCALKNNILQAWRQHFIQEEQILEIDCTMLTPEPVLKTSGHVDKFADYMVKDVKNGECFRADHLLKAHLQKLMSDKKCSAEKKAEMEDVITQMDNYTQGELTDLFVKYSVKSPTTGNDLTAPHLFNLMFQTSIGPGGNMTGYLRPETAQGIFLNFKRLLEFNQGKLPFAAAQIGNSFRNEISPRSGLIRVREFTMAEIEHFVDPAEKIHPKFPNVADLQIMLYSSKAQTSGQSAGLMRLGEAVEQGVINNSVLGYFIGRIYLYLTKVGVAKDKLRFRQHMDNEMAHYACDCWDAETKTSYGWIEIVGCADRSCFDLLCHARATKVPLVAEKPLKEPKVVDIVQFEPNKGAIGKAYKKDAKLAMEYLAVCDECFITEQEALLISNGEFTIETEGKTFKLTKDMVSVKRFQKTLHGERTLHVQYNEMQLATKQG
;
A
#
# COMPACT_ATOMS: atom_id res chain seq x y z
N LEU A 1 4.17 39.81 -53.64
CA LEU A 1 2.77 39.50 -53.99
C LEU A 1 2.22 38.55 -52.94
N VAL A 2 1.08 38.91 -52.38
CA VAL A 2 0.46 38.45 -51.13
C VAL A 2 -0.32 37.14 -51.34
N SER A 3 -0.21 36.21 -50.39
CA SER A 3 -1.30 35.36 -49.86
C SER A 3 -0.66 34.35 -48.88
N GLY A 4 -0.96 34.24 -47.59
CA GLY A 4 -2.23 34.49 -46.91
C GLY A 4 -2.92 33.14 -46.65
N THR A 5 -2.50 32.39 -45.63
CA THR A 5 -3.34 31.33 -45.03
C THR A 5 -3.15 31.33 -43.51
N LEU A 6 -4.25 31.70 -42.87
CA LEU A 6 -4.50 31.82 -41.45
C LEU A 6 -4.15 30.56 -40.65
N SER A 7 -3.55 30.81 -39.48
CA SER A 7 -3.54 29.93 -38.33
C SER A 7 -4.96 29.69 -37.80
N PRO A 8 -5.34 28.44 -37.44
CA PRO A 8 -6.43 28.23 -36.52
C PRO A 8 -5.90 28.48 -35.10
N LYS A 9 -6.44 29.51 -34.45
CA LYS A 9 -6.36 29.67 -32.99
C LYS A 9 -6.83 28.37 -32.32
N PRO A 10 -6.19 27.90 -31.23
CA PRO A 10 -6.78 26.85 -30.42
C PRO A 10 -8.08 27.41 -29.84
N SER A 11 -9.21 26.77 -30.21
CA SER A 11 -10.48 27.02 -29.56
C SER A 11 -10.34 26.61 -28.10
N VAL A 12 -10.23 27.61 -27.22
CA VAL A 12 -10.54 27.46 -25.81
C VAL A 12 -12.00 27.01 -25.75
N THR A 13 -12.18 25.72 -25.51
CA THR A 13 -13.43 25.21 -24.97
C THR A 13 -13.02 24.22 -23.90
N LEU A 14 -12.93 24.73 -22.67
CA LEU A 14 -13.09 23.95 -21.45
C LEU A 14 -14.28 23.00 -21.66
N ARG A 15 -13.99 21.76 -22.03
CA ARG A 15 -14.86 20.65 -21.68
C ARG A 15 -14.23 20.02 -20.45
N GLN A 16 -14.54 20.59 -19.30
CA GLN A 16 -14.53 19.84 -18.06
C GLN A 16 -15.29 18.54 -18.33
N SER A 17 -14.58 17.41 -18.25
CA SER A 17 -15.20 16.10 -18.40
C SER A 17 -16.11 15.86 -17.18
N PRO A 18 -17.36 15.42 -17.35
CA PRO A 18 -18.29 15.13 -16.25
C PRO A 18 -17.92 13.89 -15.41
N SER A 19 -16.66 13.45 -15.45
CA SER A 19 -16.13 12.29 -14.71
C SER A 19 -14.99 12.65 -13.75
N SER A 20 -14.14 13.62 -14.10
CA SER A 20 -13.19 14.23 -13.16
C SER A 20 -13.92 14.94 -12.01
N SER A 21 -15.10 15.51 -12.30
CA SER A 21 -15.96 16.14 -11.30
C SER A 21 -16.43 15.19 -10.22
N ASN A 22 -16.60 13.88 -10.50
CA ASN A 22 -17.27 12.96 -9.59
C ASN A 22 -16.32 12.34 -8.56
N GLY A 23 -15.04 12.16 -8.90
CA GLY A 23 -14.00 11.78 -7.94
C GLY A 23 -13.72 12.91 -6.95
N GLU A 24 -13.62 14.15 -7.44
CA GLU A 24 -13.58 15.36 -6.61
C GLU A 24 -14.85 15.51 -5.76
N LEU A 25 -16.04 15.25 -6.33
CA LEU A 25 -17.31 15.31 -5.60
C LEU A 25 -17.37 14.33 -4.43
N VAL A 26 -16.93 13.07 -4.60
CA VAL A 26 -16.87 12.09 -3.50
C VAL A 26 -15.89 12.54 -2.41
N ARG A 27 -14.77 13.13 -2.80
CA ARG A 27 -13.73 13.61 -1.88
C ARG A 27 -14.19 14.82 -1.08
N GLN A 28 -14.89 15.73 -1.76
CA GLN A 28 -15.50 16.92 -1.18
C GLN A 28 -16.67 16.55 -0.25
N MET A 29 -17.52 15.61 -0.65
CA MET A 29 -18.59 15.05 0.20
C MET A 29 -18.05 14.41 1.48
N LYS A 30 -16.91 13.71 1.42
CA LYS A 30 -16.25 13.15 2.63
C LYS A 30 -15.59 14.22 3.51
N GLN A 31 -15.06 15.29 2.93
CA GLN A 31 -14.51 16.43 3.68
C GLN A 31 -15.59 17.29 4.34
N ASP A 32 -16.74 17.43 3.68
CA ASP A 32 -17.86 18.26 4.13
C ASP A 32 -18.80 17.53 5.11
N GLY A 33 -18.50 16.28 5.47
CA GLY A 33 -19.31 15.48 6.40
C GLY A 33 -20.68 15.10 5.83
N ALA A 34 -20.78 14.91 4.50
CA ALA A 34 -22.03 14.52 3.85
C ALA A 34 -22.56 13.18 4.39
N PRO A 35 -23.89 12.96 4.36
CA PRO A 35 -24.49 11.71 4.83
C PRO A 35 -23.88 10.48 4.16
N ASP A 36 -23.59 9.43 4.93
CA ASP A 36 -22.95 8.20 4.43
C ASP A 36 -23.68 7.60 3.22
N MET A 37 -25.00 7.72 3.16
CA MET A 37 -25.80 7.24 2.03
C MET A 37 -25.45 7.93 0.71
N ASP A 38 -25.19 9.24 0.72
CA ASP A 38 -24.90 10.02 -0.48
C ASP A 38 -23.46 9.78 -0.96
N VAL A 39 -22.52 9.66 -0.01
CA VAL A 39 -21.14 9.24 -0.28
C VAL A 39 -21.12 7.83 -0.90
N THR A 40 -21.90 6.91 -0.34
CA THR A 40 -22.00 5.52 -0.82
C THR A 40 -22.55 5.47 -2.25
N LYS A 41 -23.59 6.26 -2.54
CA LYS A 41 -24.19 6.34 -3.88
C LYS A 41 -23.22 6.92 -4.92
N ALA A 42 -22.47 7.97 -4.57
CA ALA A 42 -21.48 8.56 -5.46
C ALA A 42 -20.28 7.62 -5.72
N VAL A 43 -19.86 6.86 -4.71
CA VAL A 43 -18.84 5.80 -4.86
C VAL A 43 -19.34 4.66 -5.75
N ALA A 44 -20.60 4.25 -5.62
CA ALA A 44 -21.22 3.22 -6.45
C ALA A 44 -21.20 3.61 -7.93
N GLU A 45 -21.60 4.84 -8.23
CA GLU A 45 -21.68 5.36 -9.60
C GLU A 45 -20.29 5.46 -10.26
N LEU A 46 -19.27 5.85 -9.48
CA LEU A 46 -17.87 5.85 -9.91
C LEU A 46 -17.38 4.43 -10.27
N LYS A 47 -17.64 3.46 -9.41
CA LYS A 47 -17.20 2.07 -9.62
C LYS A 47 -17.97 1.39 -10.78
N ALA A 48 -19.25 1.69 -10.98
CA ALA A 48 -20.02 1.17 -12.11
C ALA A 48 -19.47 1.65 -13.45
N ARG A 49 -19.04 2.92 -13.51
CA ARG A 49 -18.33 3.47 -14.67
C ARG A 49 -17.03 2.74 -14.92
N LYS A 50 -16.21 2.51 -13.89
CA LYS A 50 -14.93 1.78 -13.99
C LYS A 50 -15.09 0.42 -14.70
N ARG A 51 -16.20 -0.28 -14.47
CA ARG A 51 -16.47 -1.59 -15.08
C ARG A 51 -16.90 -1.55 -16.52
N ALA A 52 -17.75 -0.60 -16.87
CA ALA A 52 -18.10 -0.36 -18.26
C ALA A 52 -16.83 -0.08 -19.09
N LEU A 53 -15.84 0.55 -18.45
CA LEU A 53 -14.55 0.89 -19.01
C LEU A 53 -13.61 -0.31 -19.09
N GLU A 54 -13.52 -1.15 -18.05
CA GLU A 54 -12.80 -2.44 -18.08
C GLU A 54 -13.35 -3.39 -19.15
N ALA A 55 -14.67 -3.49 -19.29
CA ALA A 55 -15.31 -4.33 -20.30
C ALA A 55 -15.04 -3.81 -21.73
N LYS A 56 -14.96 -2.48 -21.89
CA LYS A 56 -14.60 -1.82 -23.15
C LYS A 56 -13.11 -1.98 -23.46
N GLU A 57 -12.24 -1.95 -22.46
CA GLU A 57 -10.82 -2.23 -22.61
C GLU A 57 -10.59 -3.69 -23.05
N LEU A 58 -11.32 -4.63 -22.46
CA LEU A 58 -11.26 -6.05 -22.83
C LEU A 58 -11.72 -6.29 -24.28
N SER A 59 -12.70 -5.54 -24.77
CA SER A 59 -13.20 -5.66 -26.15
C SER A 59 -12.31 -5.00 -27.20
N LEU A 60 -11.43 -4.08 -26.79
CA LEU A 60 -10.44 -3.41 -27.63
C LEU A 60 -9.11 -4.18 -27.75
N GLN A 61 -8.97 -5.32 -27.06
CA GLN A 61 -7.71 -6.07 -27.08
C GLN A 61 -7.46 -6.75 -28.45
N PRO A 62 -6.24 -6.65 -29.00
CA PRO A 62 -5.87 -7.44 -30.17
C PRO A 62 -6.03 -8.93 -29.89
N LYS A 63 -6.70 -9.64 -30.81
CA LYS A 63 -6.63 -11.09 -30.88
C LYS A 63 -5.29 -11.46 -31.50
N ASP A 64 -4.24 -11.59 -30.71
CA ASP A 64 -3.24 -12.64 -30.92
C ASP A 64 -2.23 -12.78 -29.77
N ASP A 65 -1.66 -13.99 -29.74
CA ASP A 65 -0.57 -14.52 -28.91
C ASP A 65 -0.98 -15.31 -27.65
N ILE A 66 -1.72 -16.40 -27.88
CA ILE A 66 -2.16 -17.36 -26.85
C ILE A 66 -1.04 -18.37 -26.59
N VAL A 67 -0.41 -18.30 -25.42
CA VAL A 67 0.43 -19.40 -24.93
C VAL A 67 -0.45 -20.61 -24.62
N ASP A 68 -0.08 -21.79 -25.13
CA ASP A 68 -0.67 -23.05 -24.70
C ASP A 68 -0.17 -23.37 -23.29
N ARG A 69 -0.91 -22.86 -22.29
CA ARG A 69 -0.57 -23.01 -20.87
C ARG A 69 -0.43 -24.47 -20.47
N THR A 70 -1.29 -25.36 -20.97
CA THR A 70 -1.27 -26.78 -20.61
C THR A 70 0.03 -27.43 -21.08
N LYS A 71 0.44 -27.18 -22.33
CA LYS A 71 1.69 -27.72 -22.87
C LYS A 71 2.93 -27.11 -22.19
N MET A 72 2.87 -25.82 -21.84
CA MET A 72 3.93 -25.14 -21.09
C MET A 72 4.07 -25.74 -19.68
N GLU A 73 2.98 -25.86 -18.92
CA GLU A 73 2.98 -26.42 -17.57
C GLU A 73 3.43 -27.89 -17.55
N ASP A 74 3.03 -28.70 -18.52
CA ASP A 74 3.54 -30.07 -18.68
C ASP A 74 5.06 -30.08 -18.84
N THR A 75 5.60 -29.19 -19.67
CA THR A 75 7.05 -29.09 -19.86
C THR A 75 7.76 -28.61 -18.59
N LEU A 76 7.21 -27.61 -17.91
CA LEU A 76 7.76 -27.09 -16.65
C LEU A 76 7.82 -28.19 -15.57
N LYS A 77 6.76 -28.99 -15.43
CA LYS A 77 6.72 -30.13 -14.51
C LYS A 77 7.65 -31.27 -14.92
N ARG A 78 7.56 -31.73 -16.18
CA ARG A 78 8.36 -32.86 -16.70
C ARG A 78 9.86 -32.58 -16.68
N ARG A 79 10.27 -31.32 -16.83
CA ARG A 79 11.68 -30.88 -16.75
C ARG A 79 12.08 -30.39 -15.37
N PHE A 80 11.17 -30.49 -14.39
CA PHE A 80 11.37 -30.13 -13.00
C PHE A 80 11.89 -28.69 -12.81
N PHE A 81 11.21 -27.73 -13.44
CA PHE A 81 11.36 -26.32 -13.09
C PHE A 81 10.80 -26.05 -11.70
N TYR A 82 9.56 -26.47 -11.47
CA TYR A 82 8.95 -26.54 -10.15
C TYR A 82 7.94 -27.69 -10.15
N ASP A 83 7.56 -28.14 -8.95
CA ASP A 83 6.45 -29.07 -8.75
C ASP A 83 5.72 -28.77 -7.44
N GLN A 84 4.55 -29.38 -7.24
CA GLN A 84 3.78 -29.21 -6.02
C GLN A 84 4.56 -29.72 -4.80
N ALA A 85 4.72 -28.86 -3.79
CA ALA A 85 5.43 -29.26 -2.58
C ALA A 85 4.69 -30.40 -1.87
N PHE A 86 5.45 -31.36 -1.35
CA PHE A 86 4.92 -32.56 -0.68
C PHE A 86 4.02 -33.44 -1.56
N ALA A 87 4.23 -33.47 -2.89
CA ALA A 87 3.37 -34.19 -3.84
C ALA A 87 3.10 -35.67 -3.45
N ILE A 88 4.10 -36.41 -2.96
CA ILE A 88 3.93 -37.82 -2.54
C ILE A 88 3.04 -38.00 -1.30
N TYR A 89 2.77 -36.92 -0.56
CA TYR A 89 1.85 -36.87 0.58
C TYR A 89 0.47 -36.29 0.20
N GLY A 90 0.19 -36.13 -1.09
CA GLY A 90 -1.04 -35.51 -1.61
C GLY A 90 -0.91 -34.03 -1.96
N GLY A 91 0.24 -33.41 -1.65
CA GLY A 91 0.55 -32.03 -1.97
C GLY A 91 -0.17 -30.99 -1.11
N VAL A 92 0.40 -29.79 -1.03
CA VAL A 92 -0.23 -28.65 -0.34
C VAL A 92 -0.45 -27.50 -1.33
N SER A 93 -1.70 -27.08 -1.50
CA SER A 93 -2.04 -26.00 -2.43
C SER A 93 -1.35 -24.68 -2.03
N GLY A 94 -0.77 -24.01 -3.02
CA GLY A 94 -0.03 -22.76 -2.84
C GLY A 94 1.40 -22.93 -2.33
N LEU A 95 1.92 -24.16 -2.20
CA LEU A 95 3.32 -24.43 -1.91
C LEU A 95 3.96 -25.20 -3.07
N TYR A 96 5.15 -24.77 -3.49
CA TYR A 96 5.85 -25.31 -4.65
C TYR A 96 7.35 -25.44 -4.36
N ASP A 97 7.92 -26.56 -4.77
CA ASP A 97 9.36 -26.81 -4.70
C ASP A 97 9.97 -26.53 -6.08
N PHE A 98 11.06 -25.76 -6.12
CA PHE A 98 11.80 -25.49 -7.35
C PHE A 98 12.84 -26.60 -7.57
N GLY A 99 12.80 -27.25 -8.73
CA GLY A 99 13.79 -28.26 -9.11
C GLY A 99 15.06 -27.61 -9.69
N PRO A 100 16.04 -28.41 -10.18
CA PRO A 100 17.38 -27.92 -10.51
C PRO A 100 17.39 -26.72 -11.48
N VAL A 101 16.61 -26.81 -12.56
CA VAL A 101 16.57 -25.75 -13.59
C VAL A 101 15.78 -24.52 -13.13
N GLY A 102 14.75 -24.70 -12.30
CA GLY A 102 14.00 -23.59 -11.72
C GLY A 102 14.83 -22.84 -10.67
N CYS A 103 15.57 -23.55 -9.84
CA CYS A 103 16.54 -22.97 -8.90
C CYS A 103 17.62 -22.16 -9.64
N ALA A 104 18.22 -22.72 -10.70
CA ALA A 104 19.20 -22.01 -11.51
C ALA A 104 18.63 -20.72 -12.12
N LEU A 105 17.42 -20.79 -12.70
CA LEU A 105 16.73 -19.61 -13.25
C LEU A 105 16.43 -18.57 -12.17
N LYS A 106 15.85 -18.97 -11.04
CA LYS A 106 15.55 -18.09 -9.90
C LYS A 106 16.81 -17.39 -9.39
N ASN A 107 17.91 -18.12 -9.24
CA ASN A 107 19.19 -17.54 -8.81
C ASN A 107 19.73 -16.52 -9.83
N ASN A 108 19.62 -16.80 -11.12
CA ASN A 108 20.03 -15.87 -12.17
C ASN A 108 19.18 -14.59 -12.17
N ILE A 109 17.86 -14.72 -11.96
CA ILE A 109 16.93 -13.57 -11.83
C ILE A 109 17.33 -12.70 -10.63
N LEU A 110 17.52 -13.31 -9.45
CA LEU A 110 17.92 -12.59 -8.24
C LEU A 110 19.31 -11.95 -8.37
N GLN A 111 20.26 -12.62 -9.03
CA GLN A 111 21.59 -12.06 -9.27
C GLN A 111 21.53 -10.87 -10.24
N ALA A 112 20.72 -10.98 -11.31
CA ALA A 112 20.49 -9.87 -12.22
C ALA A 112 19.83 -8.69 -11.50
N TRP A 113 18.94 -8.94 -10.55
CA TRP A 113 18.30 -7.90 -9.73
C TRP A 113 19.30 -7.22 -8.81
N ARG A 114 20.16 -7.98 -8.10
CA ARG A 114 21.24 -7.42 -7.27
C ARG A 114 22.16 -6.50 -8.08
N GLN A 115 22.58 -6.93 -9.27
CA GLN A 115 23.39 -6.10 -10.16
C GLN A 115 22.64 -4.85 -10.64
N HIS A 116 21.35 -5.02 -10.99
CA HIS A 116 20.56 -3.94 -11.57
C HIS A 116 20.17 -2.87 -10.55
N PHE A 117 19.90 -3.24 -9.29
CA PHE A 117 19.43 -2.29 -8.29
C PHE A 117 20.46 -2.07 -7.19
N ILE A 118 20.83 -3.12 -6.47
CA ILE A 118 21.71 -3.01 -5.31
C ILE A 118 23.08 -2.46 -5.69
N GLN A 119 23.73 -3.04 -6.69
CA GLN A 119 25.07 -2.63 -7.09
C GLN A 119 25.07 -1.25 -7.77
N GLU A 120 24.11 -0.99 -8.65
CA GLU A 120 24.06 0.25 -9.43
C GLU A 120 23.68 1.48 -8.59
N GLU A 121 22.78 1.32 -7.61
CA GLU A 121 22.35 2.40 -6.71
C GLU A 121 23.04 2.37 -5.34
N GLN A 122 24.01 1.46 -5.15
CA GLN A 122 24.72 1.25 -3.88
C GLN A 122 23.76 1.06 -2.69
N ILE A 123 22.70 0.28 -2.91
CA ILE A 123 21.65 0.02 -1.93
C ILE A 123 22.20 -0.80 -0.76
N LEU A 124 21.77 -0.49 0.44
CA LEU A 124 22.14 -1.21 1.65
C LEU A 124 21.32 -2.50 1.77
N GLU A 125 21.85 -3.62 1.26
CA GLU A 125 21.21 -4.94 1.43
C GLU A 125 21.34 -5.43 2.88
N ILE A 126 20.21 -5.81 3.49
CA ILE A 126 20.14 -6.43 4.82
C ILE A 126 19.36 -7.76 4.76
N ASP A 127 19.54 -8.60 5.77
CA ASP A 127 18.81 -9.86 5.93
C ASP A 127 18.17 -9.94 7.32
N CYS A 128 16.86 -9.74 7.38
CA CYS A 128 16.08 -9.83 8.61
C CYS A 128 15.39 -11.19 8.76
N THR A 129 15.03 -11.54 9.99
CA THR A 129 14.29 -12.77 10.30
C THR A 129 12.90 -12.82 9.64
N MET A 130 12.38 -14.03 9.43
CA MET A 130 11.00 -14.24 8.96
C MET A 130 10.00 -14.21 10.13
N LEU A 131 10.39 -14.76 11.28
CA LEU A 131 9.62 -14.72 12.51
C LEU A 131 9.51 -13.27 13.01
N THR A 132 8.28 -12.83 13.23
CA THR A 132 7.95 -11.46 13.61
C THR A 132 7.00 -11.46 14.81
N PRO A 133 7.36 -10.82 15.94
CA PRO A 133 6.46 -10.71 17.10
C PRO A 133 5.16 -9.95 16.76
N GLU A 134 4.04 -10.37 17.34
CA GLU A 134 2.72 -9.74 17.14
C GLU A 134 2.72 -8.20 17.29
N PRO A 135 3.38 -7.59 18.30
CA PRO A 135 3.36 -6.13 18.46
C PRO A 135 3.88 -5.35 17.23
N VAL A 136 4.81 -5.91 16.46
CA VAL A 136 5.35 -5.28 15.24
C VAL A 136 4.28 -5.23 14.15
N LEU A 137 3.60 -6.35 13.91
CA LEU A 137 2.57 -6.46 12.88
C LEU A 137 1.26 -5.80 13.30
N LYS A 138 1.01 -5.70 14.60
CA LYS A 138 -0.08 -4.88 15.15
C LYS A 138 0.19 -3.40 14.90
N THR A 139 1.41 -2.92 15.17
CA THR A 139 1.80 -1.53 14.97
C THR A 139 1.75 -1.09 13.50
N SER A 140 2.15 -1.96 12.57
CA SER A 140 2.03 -1.70 11.13
C SER A 140 0.59 -1.84 10.60
N GLY A 141 -0.36 -2.30 11.43
CA GLY A 141 -1.76 -2.47 11.07
C GLY A 141 -2.09 -3.78 10.36
N HIS A 142 -1.11 -4.66 10.12
CA HIS A 142 -1.33 -5.96 9.48
C HIS A 142 -2.26 -6.85 10.32
N VAL A 143 -2.12 -6.87 11.64
CA VAL A 143 -3.01 -7.71 12.48
C VAL A 143 -4.48 -7.31 12.33
N ASP A 144 -4.76 -6.02 12.11
CA ASP A 144 -6.13 -5.51 12.03
C ASP A 144 -6.71 -5.52 10.61
N LYS A 145 -5.85 -5.39 9.58
CA LYS A 145 -6.28 -5.17 8.19
C LYS A 145 -6.00 -6.36 7.27
N PHE A 146 -5.14 -7.30 7.67
CA PHE A 146 -4.72 -8.42 6.82
C PHE A 146 -5.63 -9.64 7.00
N ALA A 147 -6.93 -9.41 6.83
CA ALA A 147 -7.94 -10.45 6.95
C ALA A 147 -8.95 -10.38 5.81
N ASP A 148 -9.31 -11.55 5.31
CA ASP A 148 -10.34 -11.72 4.29
C ASP A 148 -11.58 -12.39 4.88
N TYR A 149 -12.72 -12.20 4.23
CA TYR A 149 -13.90 -12.99 4.55
C TYR A 149 -13.80 -14.38 3.92
N MET A 150 -13.95 -15.40 4.75
CA MET A 150 -13.89 -16.82 4.36
C MET A 150 -15.21 -17.52 4.64
N VAL A 151 -15.59 -18.43 3.75
CA VAL A 151 -16.69 -19.38 3.93
C VAL A 151 -16.18 -20.81 3.80
N LYS A 152 -16.85 -21.76 4.48
CA LYS A 152 -16.49 -23.18 4.49
C LYS A 152 -17.67 -24.03 4.05
N ASP A 153 -17.42 -25.06 3.24
CA ASP A 153 -18.42 -26.12 3.01
C ASP A 153 -18.68 -26.86 4.33
N VAL A 154 -19.96 -26.92 4.72
CA VAL A 154 -20.40 -27.45 6.02
C VAL A 154 -20.11 -28.95 6.17
N LYS A 155 -19.94 -29.69 5.07
CA LYS A 155 -19.70 -31.14 5.12
C LYS A 155 -18.23 -31.52 5.03
N ASN A 156 -17.47 -30.95 4.09
CA ASN A 156 -16.08 -31.36 3.85
C ASN A 156 -15.04 -30.34 4.38
N GLY A 157 -15.47 -29.16 4.81
CA GLY A 157 -14.58 -28.11 5.33
C GLY A 157 -13.77 -27.35 4.28
N GLU A 158 -14.03 -27.55 2.98
CA GLU A 158 -13.35 -26.82 1.90
C GLU A 158 -13.58 -25.32 2.07
N CYS A 159 -12.50 -24.54 2.04
CA CYS A 159 -12.51 -23.10 2.31
C CYS A 159 -12.48 -22.29 1.01
N PHE A 160 -13.26 -21.21 0.96
CA PHE A 160 -13.31 -20.28 -0.16
C PHE A 160 -13.27 -18.83 0.33
N ARG A 161 -12.60 -17.95 -0.42
CA ARG A 161 -12.66 -16.50 -0.21
C ARG A 161 -14.06 -16.03 -0.63
N ALA A 162 -14.78 -15.36 0.27
CA ALA A 162 -16.22 -15.13 0.14
C ALA A 162 -16.56 -14.22 -1.04
N ASP A 163 -15.83 -13.12 -1.18
CA ASP A 163 -15.90 -12.16 -2.29
C ASP A 163 -15.68 -12.82 -3.66
N HIS A 164 -14.62 -13.63 -3.81
CA HIS A 164 -14.29 -14.34 -5.04
C HIS A 164 -15.35 -15.37 -5.40
N LEU A 165 -15.84 -16.10 -4.40
CA LEU A 165 -16.86 -17.12 -4.62
C LEU A 165 -18.19 -16.48 -5.05
N LEU A 166 -18.61 -15.42 -4.37
CA LEU A 166 -19.80 -14.66 -4.74
C LEU A 166 -19.63 -14.08 -6.16
N LYS A 167 -18.49 -13.46 -6.47
CA LYS A 167 -18.20 -12.91 -7.80
C LYS A 167 -18.30 -13.96 -8.90
N ALA A 168 -17.67 -15.12 -8.72
CA ALA A 168 -17.73 -16.21 -9.69
C ALA A 168 -19.17 -16.75 -9.85
N HIS A 169 -19.91 -16.87 -8.75
CA HIS A 169 -21.30 -17.32 -8.77
C HIS A 169 -22.20 -16.34 -9.55
N LEU A 170 -22.09 -15.04 -9.27
CA LEU A 170 -22.85 -14.00 -9.95
C LEU A 170 -22.49 -13.94 -11.45
N GLN A 171 -21.21 -14.05 -11.82
CA GLN A 171 -20.79 -14.14 -13.21
C GLN A 171 -21.41 -15.34 -13.94
N LYS A 172 -21.49 -16.50 -13.26
CA LYS A 172 -22.16 -17.69 -13.81
C LYS A 172 -23.66 -17.44 -14.01
N LEU A 173 -24.34 -16.85 -13.05
CA LEU A 173 -25.76 -16.50 -13.18
C LEU A 173 -26.02 -15.50 -14.32
N MET A 174 -25.15 -14.50 -14.50
CA MET A 174 -25.24 -13.52 -15.58
C MET A 174 -24.97 -14.11 -16.98
N SER A 175 -24.28 -15.25 -17.05
CA SER A 175 -24.03 -15.96 -18.31
C SER A 175 -25.20 -16.86 -18.75
N ASP A 176 -26.18 -17.10 -17.88
CA ASP A 176 -27.38 -17.86 -18.21
C ASP A 176 -28.31 -17.02 -19.11
N LYS A 177 -28.76 -17.61 -20.22
CA LYS A 177 -29.69 -16.98 -21.18
C LYS A 177 -31.04 -16.62 -20.55
N LYS A 178 -31.38 -17.20 -19.40
CA LYS A 178 -32.62 -16.91 -18.66
C LYS A 178 -32.50 -15.71 -17.71
N CYS A 179 -31.31 -15.12 -17.58
CA CYS A 179 -31.09 -13.95 -16.73
C CYS A 179 -31.68 -12.68 -17.39
N SER A 180 -32.55 -11.96 -16.68
CA SER A 180 -33.09 -10.70 -17.18
C SER A 180 -32.03 -9.60 -17.16
N ALA A 181 -32.17 -8.60 -18.04
CA ALA A 181 -31.25 -7.47 -18.11
C ALA A 181 -31.18 -6.70 -16.77
N GLU A 182 -32.30 -6.59 -16.06
CA GLU A 182 -32.40 -5.96 -14.74
C GLU A 182 -31.60 -6.72 -13.68
N LYS A 183 -31.74 -8.05 -13.60
CA LYS A 183 -30.97 -8.88 -12.68
C LYS A 183 -29.48 -8.88 -13.01
N LYS A 184 -29.14 -8.79 -14.29
CA LYS A 184 -27.74 -8.67 -14.72
C LYS A 184 -27.13 -7.36 -14.25
N ALA A 185 -27.83 -6.24 -14.40
CA ALA A 185 -27.39 -4.94 -13.90
C ALA A 185 -27.25 -4.92 -12.37
N GLU A 186 -28.19 -5.53 -11.65
CA GLU A 186 -28.13 -5.69 -10.18
C GLU A 186 -26.90 -6.51 -9.75
N MET A 187 -26.67 -7.66 -10.37
CA MET A 187 -25.51 -8.50 -10.07
C MET A 187 -24.19 -7.83 -10.45
N GLU A 188 -24.17 -7.07 -11.56
CA GLU A 188 -23.03 -6.22 -11.90
C GLU A 188 -22.78 -5.20 -10.80
N ASP A 189 -23.78 -4.49 -10.27
CA ASP A 189 -23.60 -3.56 -9.16
C ASP A 189 -23.10 -4.26 -7.88
N VAL A 190 -23.63 -5.43 -7.55
CA VAL A 190 -23.15 -6.22 -6.40
C VAL A 190 -21.69 -6.59 -6.56
N ILE A 191 -21.28 -7.11 -7.72
CA ILE A 191 -19.87 -7.40 -7.96
C ILE A 191 -19.04 -6.10 -7.80
N THR A 192 -19.60 -4.93 -8.11
CA THR A 192 -18.92 -3.62 -8.12
C THR A 192 -18.54 -3.17 -6.74
N GLN A 193 -19.42 -3.44 -5.80
CA GLN A 193 -19.24 -3.05 -4.42
C GLN A 193 -18.64 -4.16 -3.57
N MET A 194 -18.15 -5.25 -4.17
CA MET A 194 -17.71 -6.45 -3.45
C MET A 194 -16.73 -6.15 -2.30
N ASP A 195 -15.76 -5.28 -2.54
CA ASP A 195 -14.72 -4.92 -1.55
C ASP A 195 -15.23 -4.00 -0.43
N ASN A 196 -16.46 -3.48 -0.53
CA ASN A 196 -17.06 -2.58 0.44
C ASN A 196 -17.99 -3.28 1.42
N TYR A 197 -18.41 -4.52 1.12
CA TYR A 197 -19.41 -5.20 1.92
C TYR A 197 -18.84 -5.64 3.26
N THR A 198 -19.58 -5.33 4.32
CA THR A 198 -19.36 -5.85 5.66
C THR A 198 -19.68 -7.34 5.74
N GLN A 199 -19.28 -7.98 6.84
CA GLN A 199 -19.60 -9.38 7.10
C GLN A 199 -21.10 -9.68 7.03
N GLY A 200 -21.93 -8.78 7.57
CA GLY A 200 -23.39 -8.93 7.57
C GLY A 200 -23.95 -8.86 6.16
N GLU A 201 -23.55 -7.85 5.39
CA GLU A 201 -24.01 -7.68 4.01
C GLU A 201 -23.57 -8.84 3.10
N LEU A 202 -22.34 -9.33 3.26
CA LEU A 202 -21.89 -10.54 2.55
C LEU A 202 -22.74 -11.76 2.93
N THR A 203 -23.10 -11.90 4.20
CA THR A 203 -23.98 -12.99 4.65
C THR A 203 -25.34 -12.90 3.95
N ASP A 204 -25.94 -11.72 3.91
CA ASP A 204 -27.23 -11.49 3.26
C ASP A 204 -27.16 -11.75 1.75
N LEU A 205 -26.07 -11.35 1.08
CA LEU A 205 -25.85 -11.61 -0.34
C LEU A 205 -25.68 -13.10 -0.62
N PHE A 206 -24.95 -13.84 0.22
CA PHE A 206 -24.80 -15.29 0.10
C PHE A 206 -26.16 -16.01 0.19
N VAL A 207 -27.04 -15.56 1.08
CA VAL A 207 -28.40 -16.09 1.22
C VAL A 207 -29.26 -15.70 0.01
N LYS A 208 -29.27 -14.41 -0.34
CA LYS A 208 -30.06 -13.85 -1.45
C LYS A 208 -29.79 -14.56 -2.78
N TYR A 209 -28.52 -14.81 -3.08
CA TYR A 209 -28.11 -15.49 -4.31
C TYR A 209 -27.96 -17.00 -4.14
N SER A 210 -28.30 -17.56 -2.98
CA SER A 210 -28.24 -18.99 -2.70
C SER A 210 -26.89 -19.60 -3.09
N VAL A 211 -25.81 -18.93 -2.68
CA VAL A 211 -24.43 -19.33 -3.02
C VAL A 211 -24.11 -20.64 -2.31
N LYS A 212 -23.64 -21.63 -3.08
CA LYS A 212 -23.26 -22.95 -2.60
C LYS A 212 -21.83 -23.29 -2.98
N SER A 213 -21.28 -24.32 -2.34
CA SER A 213 -19.96 -24.85 -2.70
C SER A 213 -19.92 -25.22 -4.19
N PRO A 214 -18.95 -24.71 -4.97
CA PRO A 214 -18.89 -24.92 -6.42
C PRO A 214 -18.49 -26.36 -6.80
N THR A 215 -17.87 -27.10 -5.89
CA THR A 215 -17.37 -28.46 -6.09
C THR A 215 -18.42 -29.51 -5.71
N THR A 216 -19.13 -29.29 -4.61
CA THR A 216 -20.04 -30.29 -4.01
C THR A 216 -21.52 -29.90 -4.09
N GLY A 217 -21.83 -28.61 -4.27
CA GLY A 217 -23.19 -28.08 -4.16
C GLY A 217 -23.75 -28.04 -2.72
N ASN A 218 -22.90 -28.28 -1.71
CA ASN A 218 -23.31 -28.19 -0.30
C ASN A 218 -23.51 -26.73 0.15
N ASP A 219 -24.22 -26.57 1.26
CA ASP A 219 -24.34 -25.29 1.94
C ASP A 219 -23.00 -24.85 2.56
N LEU A 220 -22.84 -23.54 2.66
CA LEU A 220 -21.64 -22.88 3.17
C LEU A 220 -21.92 -22.27 4.55
N THR A 221 -20.89 -22.18 5.40
CA THR A 221 -20.96 -21.38 6.62
C THR A 221 -21.12 -19.90 6.29
N ALA A 222 -21.60 -19.11 7.25
CA ALA A 222 -21.57 -17.66 7.13
C ALA A 222 -20.12 -17.14 6.91
N PRO A 223 -19.94 -16.08 6.11
CA PRO A 223 -18.68 -15.37 6.00
C PRO A 223 -18.13 -14.98 7.37
N HIS A 224 -16.85 -15.24 7.63
CA HIS A 224 -16.16 -14.81 8.84
C HIS A 224 -14.75 -14.32 8.50
N LEU A 225 -14.21 -13.42 9.32
CA LEU A 225 -12.85 -12.90 9.16
C LEU A 225 -11.82 -14.01 9.36
N PHE A 226 -10.89 -14.10 8.43
CA PHE A 226 -9.78 -15.02 8.44
C PHE A 226 -8.47 -14.26 8.25
N ASN A 227 -7.57 -14.36 9.24
CA ASN A 227 -6.27 -13.71 9.19
C ASN A 227 -5.39 -14.39 8.13
N LEU A 228 -4.89 -13.60 7.19
CA LEU A 228 -4.01 -14.06 6.11
C LEU A 228 -2.55 -14.19 6.54
N MET A 229 -2.20 -13.96 7.80
CA MET A 229 -0.86 -14.20 8.31
C MET A 229 -0.76 -15.58 8.98
N PHE A 230 0.36 -16.27 8.75
CA PHE A 230 0.66 -17.51 9.47
C PHE A 230 1.06 -17.20 10.90
N GLN A 231 0.18 -17.51 11.86
CA GLN A 231 0.45 -17.36 13.28
C GLN A 231 1.30 -18.52 13.82
N THR A 232 2.18 -18.23 14.76
CA THR A 232 2.99 -19.18 15.52
C THR A 232 3.24 -18.67 16.94
N SER A 233 3.92 -19.46 17.76
CA SER A 233 4.35 -19.08 19.10
C SER A 233 5.88 -19.06 19.19
N ILE A 234 6.43 -17.96 19.70
CA ILE A 234 7.87 -17.76 19.90
C ILE A 234 8.24 -18.24 21.30
N GLY A 235 9.12 -19.23 21.37
CA GLY A 235 9.55 -19.85 22.62
C GLY A 235 8.62 -20.97 23.13
N PRO A 236 9.14 -21.86 24.00
CA PRO A 236 8.45 -23.10 24.36
C PRO A 236 7.21 -22.89 25.23
N GLY A 237 7.11 -21.76 25.92
CA GLY A 237 6.00 -21.46 26.83
C GLY A 237 4.72 -20.97 26.15
N GLY A 238 4.74 -20.67 24.85
CA GLY A 238 3.56 -20.15 24.15
C GLY A 238 3.16 -18.72 24.50
N ASN A 239 3.92 -18.05 25.38
CA ASN A 239 3.57 -16.72 25.92
C ASN A 239 3.78 -15.56 24.94
N MET A 240 4.48 -15.78 23.83
CA MET A 240 4.76 -14.75 22.83
C MET A 240 4.18 -15.17 21.48
N THR A 241 3.04 -14.59 21.12
CA THR A 241 2.47 -14.73 19.78
C THR A 241 3.40 -14.09 18.75
N GLY A 242 3.64 -14.82 17.66
CA GLY A 242 4.36 -14.31 16.51
C GLY A 242 3.68 -14.72 15.21
N TYR A 243 4.20 -14.19 14.12
CA TYR A 243 3.75 -14.52 12.78
C TYR A 243 4.96 -14.71 11.87
N LEU A 244 4.76 -15.42 10.77
CA LEU A 244 5.65 -15.30 9.62
C LEU A 244 5.34 -13.99 8.89
N ARG A 245 6.38 -13.25 8.53
CA ARG A 245 6.23 -11.92 7.91
C ARG A 245 5.43 -11.97 6.58
N PRO A 246 4.45 -11.09 6.38
CA PRO A 246 3.71 -10.99 5.12
C PRO A 246 4.43 -10.18 4.03
N GLU A 247 5.46 -9.42 4.42
CA GLU A 247 6.34 -8.62 3.57
C GLU A 247 7.76 -8.52 4.19
N THR A 248 8.76 -7.99 3.49
CA THR A 248 10.13 -7.84 3.99
C THR A 248 10.46 -6.43 4.51
N ALA A 249 9.68 -5.43 4.10
CA ALA A 249 9.84 -4.00 4.45
C ALA A 249 9.97 -3.70 5.95
N GLN A 250 9.18 -4.37 6.81
CA GLN A 250 9.18 -4.14 8.25
C GLN A 250 10.57 -4.33 8.89
N GLY A 251 11.37 -5.28 8.39
CA GLY A 251 12.73 -5.49 8.86
C GLY A 251 13.64 -4.29 8.59
N ILE A 252 13.46 -3.63 7.45
CA ILE A 252 14.21 -2.44 7.06
C ILE A 252 13.79 -1.24 7.93
N PHE A 253 12.50 -1.03 8.14
CA PHE A 253 12.00 0.07 8.98
C PHE A 253 12.50 0.01 10.42
N LEU A 254 12.48 -1.17 11.03
CA LEU A 254 12.96 -1.37 12.40
C LEU A 254 14.48 -1.13 12.54
N ASN A 255 15.23 -1.24 11.43
CA ASN A 255 16.66 -0.98 11.37
C ASN A 255 17.02 0.41 10.82
N PHE A 256 16.04 1.29 10.58
CA PHE A 256 16.24 2.60 9.96
C PHE A 256 17.37 3.41 10.59
N LYS A 257 17.47 3.49 11.93
CA LYS A 257 18.53 4.27 12.59
C LYS A 257 19.94 3.78 12.25
N ARG A 258 20.13 2.45 12.17
CA ARG A 258 21.42 1.85 11.85
C ARG A 258 21.78 2.03 10.38
N LEU A 259 20.79 1.92 9.51
CA LEU A 259 20.96 2.17 8.07
C LEU A 259 21.29 3.63 7.79
N LEU A 260 20.59 4.55 8.44
CA LEU A 260 20.86 5.98 8.35
C LEU A 260 22.26 6.32 8.89
N GLU A 261 22.66 5.73 10.03
CA GLU A 261 24.01 5.87 10.59
C GLU A 261 25.09 5.37 9.62
N PHE A 262 24.86 4.23 8.97
CA PHE A 262 25.75 3.71 7.94
C PHE A 262 25.90 4.70 6.77
N ASN A 263 24.82 5.39 6.39
CA ASN A 263 24.86 6.48 5.42
C ASN A 263 25.23 7.85 6.02
N GLN A 264 25.91 7.87 7.18
CA GLN A 264 26.42 9.07 7.85
C GLN A 264 25.34 10.13 8.15
N GLY A 265 24.11 9.70 8.40
CA GLY A 265 22.99 10.59 8.72
C GLY A 265 22.37 11.30 7.51
N LYS A 266 22.81 11.00 6.28
CA LYS A 266 22.40 11.75 5.09
C LYS A 266 21.25 11.07 4.35
N LEU A 267 20.38 11.90 3.75
CA LEU A 267 19.40 11.52 2.74
C LEU A 267 19.83 12.06 1.37
N PRO A 268 19.43 11.43 0.25
CA PRO A 268 18.73 10.15 0.20
C PRO A 268 19.65 8.95 0.45
N PHE A 269 19.07 7.81 0.83
CA PHE A 269 19.71 6.49 0.77
C PHE A 269 18.66 5.42 0.50
N ALA A 270 19.07 4.21 0.12
CA ALA A 270 18.15 3.10 -0.02
C ALA A 270 18.64 1.88 0.76
N ALA A 271 17.71 1.08 1.25
CA ALA A 271 17.98 -0.26 1.76
C ALA A 271 17.17 -1.29 0.96
N ALA A 272 17.61 -2.54 0.96
CA ALA A 272 16.92 -3.62 0.27
C ALA A 272 16.97 -4.91 1.06
N GLN A 273 16.01 -5.79 0.80
CA GLN A 273 16.01 -7.13 1.35
C GLN A 273 15.46 -8.12 0.32
N ILE A 274 16.16 -9.25 0.16
CA ILE A 274 15.72 -10.37 -0.66
C ILE A 274 15.45 -11.54 0.28
N GLY A 275 14.20 -12.02 0.32
CA GLY A 275 13.86 -13.16 1.16
C GLY A 275 12.42 -13.60 1.02
N ASN A 276 12.07 -14.67 1.72
CA ASN A 276 10.71 -15.22 1.66
C ASN A 276 9.74 -14.39 2.51
N SER A 277 8.50 -14.33 2.03
CA SER A 277 7.33 -13.80 2.73
C SER A 277 6.17 -14.77 2.58
N PHE A 278 5.24 -14.69 3.54
CA PHE A 278 4.22 -15.70 3.74
C PHE A 278 2.84 -15.07 3.80
N ARG A 279 1.90 -15.61 3.03
CA ARG A 279 0.49 -15.19 3.03
C ARG A 279 -0.38 -16.44 3.09
N ASN A 280 -1.18 -16.60 4.11
CA ASN A 280 -2.08 -17.72 4.31
C ASN A 280 -3.31 -17.60 3.40
N GLU A 281 -3.07 -17.65 2.10
CA GLU A 281 -4.09 -17.52 1.06
C GLU A 281 -5.20 -18.58 1.25
N ILE A 282 -6.45 -18.11 1.23
CA ILE A 282 -7.63 -18.95 1.48
C ILE A 282 -7.78 -20.03 0.39
N SER A 283 -7.61 -19.67 -0.89
CA SER A 283 -7.75 -20.61 -2.01
C SER A 283 -6.75 -20.32 -3.14
N PRO A 284 -5.48 -20.75 -3.02
CA PRO A 284 -4.46 -20.54 -4.06
C PRO A 284 -4.72 -21.47 -5.26
N ARG A 285 -5.20 -20.90 -6.39
CA ARG A 285 -5.63 -21.66 -7.59
C ARG A 285 -4.89 -21.29 -8.89
N SER A 286 -3.95 -20.34 -8.85
CA SER A 286 -3.34 -19.74 -10.05
C SER A 286 -1.86 -20.11 -10.23
N GLY A 287 -1.46 -21.32 -9.84
CA GLY A 287 -0.06 -21.75 -9.90
C GLY A 287 0.85 -20.84 -9.07
N LEU A 288 1.99 -20.43 -9.65
CA LEU A 288 2.95 -19.53 -9.00
C LEU A 288 2.46 -18.08 -8.84
N ILE A 289 1.32 -17.69 -9.44
CA ILE A 289 0.77 -16.33 -9.34
C ILE A 289 0.18 -16.06 -7.94
N ARG A 290 -0.35 -17.08 -7.28
CA ARG A 290 -0.96 -16.94 -5.95
C ARG A 290 -0.55 -18.12 -5.07
N VAL A 291 0.48 -17.90 -4.26
CA VAL A 291 1.14 -18.90 -3.42
C VAL A 291 1.17 -18.44 -1.96
N ARG A 292 1.41 -19.38 -1.06
CA ARG A 292 1.47 -19.12 0.39
C ARG A 292 2.84 -18.73 0.90
N GLU A 293 3.87 -19.11 0.16
CA GLU A 293 5.26 -18.76 0.41
C GLU A 293 5.90 -18.36 -0.92
N PHE A 294 6.55 -17.21 -0.95
CA PHE A 294 7.25 -16.71 -2.13
C PHE A 294 8.41 -15.82 -1.75
N THR A 295 9.41 -15.77 -2.63
CA THR A 295 10.55 -14.86 -2.47
C THR A 295 10.20 -13.50 -3.03
N MET A 296 10.43 -12.46 -2.24
CA MET A 296 10.35 -11.07 -2.65
C MET A 296 11.73 -10.45 -2.60
N ALA A 297 11.90 -9.37 -3.34
CA ALA A 297 13.07 -8.52 -3.30
C ALA A 297 12.55 -7.09 -3.22
N GLU A 298 12.55 -6.50 -2.02
CA GLU A 298 12.02 -5.17 -1.77
C GLU A 298 13.13 -4.15 -1.62
N ILE A 299 12.88 -2.95 -2.13
CA ILE A 299 13.73 -1.76 -1.94
C ILE A 299 12.93 -0.78 -1.11
N GLU A 300 13.65 -0.05 -0.28
CA GLU A 300 13.17 0.98 0.61
C GLU A 300 14.04 2.21 0.35
N HIS A 301 13.61 3.05 -0.58
CA HIS A 301 14.26 4.32 -0.85
C HIS A 301 13.82 5.34 0.22
N PHE A 302 14.77 6.05 0.82
CA PHE A 302 14.53 7.09 1.81
C PHE A 302 15.04 8.41 1.24
N VAL A 303 14.15 9.37 1.00
CA VAL A 303 14.51 10.72 0.52
C VAL A 303 13.70 11.80 1.24
N ASP A 304 14.29 12.99 1.28
CA ASP A 304 13.70 14.22 1.81
C ASP A 304 12.44 14.59 0.99
N PRO A 305 11.29 14.84 1.63
CA PRO A 305 10.03 15.11 0.94
C PRO A 305 10.02 16.43 0.16
N ALA A 306 10.88 17.38 0.54
CA ALA A 306 11.04 18.64 -0.17
C ALA A 306 11.93 18.46 -1.41
N GLU A 307 12.67 17.36 -1.49
CA GLU A 307 13.64 17.06 -2.56
C GLU A 307 13.34 15.70 -3.22
N LYS A 308 12.10 15.49 -3.67
CA LYS A 308 11.67 14.32 -4.46
C LYS A 308 12.22 14.34 -5.90
N ILE A 309 13.53 14.51 -6.04
CA ILE A 309 14.22 14.61 -7.33
C ILE A 309 15.31 13.54 -7.41
N HIS A 310 15.28 12.69 -8.42
CA HIS A 310 16.30 11.66 -8.61
C HIS A 310 17.38 12.14 -9.59
N PRO A 311 18.66 12.24 -9.18
CA PRO A 311 19.72 12.78 -10.02
C PRO A 311 19.98 11.95 -11.29
N LYS A 312 19.68 10.65 -11.25
CA LYS A 312 19.84 9.73 -12.40
C LYS A 312 18.57 9.59 -13.26
N PHE A 313 17.49 10.33 -13.00
CA PHE A 313 16.28 10.29 -13.85
C PHE A 313 16.54 10.52 -15.35
N PRO A 314 17.46 11.42 -15.77
CA PRO A 314 17.79 11.59 -17.18
C PRO A 314 18.20 10.30 -17.90
N ASN A 315 18.77 9.32 -17.20
CA ASN A 315 19.21 8.05 -17.78
C ASN A 315 18.05 7.17 -18.29
N VAL A 316 16.83 7.43 -17.83
CA VAL A 316 15.63 6.65 -18.17
C VAL A 316 14.51 7.51 -18.76
N ALA A 317 14.69 8.83 -18.83
CA ALA A 317 13.67 9.77 -19.28
C ALA A 317 13.20 9.50 -20.73
N ASP A 318 14.07 8.99 -21.60
CA ASP A 318 13.76 8.72 -23.00
C ASP A 318 13.02 7.39 -23.24
N LEU A 319 12.82 6.58 -22.20
CA LEU A 319 12.10 5.31 -22.33
C LEU A 319 10.64 5.55 -22.74
N GLN A 320 10.19 4.79 -23.74
CA GLN A 320 8.80 4.72 -24.17
C GLN A 320 8.11 3.58 -23.42
N ILE A 321 7.22 3.92 -22.50
CA ILE A 321 6.57 2.97 -21.58
C ILE A 321 5.06 3.05 -21.74
N MET A 322 4.40 1.88 -21.70
CA MET A 322 2.94 1.80 -21.69
C MET A 322 2.44 2.16 -20.29
N LEU A 323 1.81 3.33 -20.15
CA LEU A 323 1.30 3.85 -18.89
C LEU A 323 -0.23 3.82 -18.88
N TYR A 324 -0.81 3.36 -17.79
CA TYR A 324 -2.25 3.30 -17.56
C TYR A 324 -2.63 4.11 -16.31
N SER A 325 -2.75 5.42 -16.48
CA SER A 325 -3.02 6.35 -15.37
C SER A 325 -4.41 6.15 -14.76
N SER A 326 -4.59 6.62 -13.53
CA SER A 326 -5.89 6.61 -12.84
C SER A 326 -6.96 7.40 -13.63
N LYS A 327 -6.56 8.49 -14.28
CA LYS A 327 -7.43 9.28 -15.18
C LYS A 327 -7.86 8.49 -16.43
N ALA A 328 -6.96 7.73 -17.03
CA ALA A 328 -7.29 6.87 -18.16
C ALA A 328 -8.25 5.74 -17.75
N GLN A 329 -8.03 5.12 -16.59
CA GLN A 329 -8.91 4.08 -16.03
C GLN A 329 -10.34 4.61 -15.77
N THR A 330 -10.46 5.76 -15.11
CA THR A 330 -11.76 6.37 -14.77
C THR A 330 -12.52 6.96 -15.97
N SER A 331 -11.82 7.26 -17.07
CA SER A 331 -12.41 7.69 -18.34
C SER A 331 -12.54 6.57 -19.38
N GLY A 332 -12.00 5.38 -19.07
CA GLY A 332 -11.90 4.16 -19.87
C GLY A 332 -11.32 4.36 -21.24
N GLN A 333 -10.29 5.20 -21.25
CA GLN A 333 -9.28 5.17 -22.27
C GLN A 333 -8.37 3.97 -21.99
N SER A 334 -7.79 3.38 -23.04
CA SER A 334 -6.78 2.35 -22.87
C SER A 334 -5.48 2.94 -22.34
N ALA A 335 -4.59 2.07 -21.85
CA ALA A 335 -3.20 2.44 -21.62
C ALA A 335 -2.57 3.06 -22.89
N GLY A 336 -1.67 4.02 -22.69
CA GLY A 336 -1.01 4.75 -23.77
C GLY A 336 0.51 4.67 -23.67
N LEU A 337 1.19 4.61 -24.82
CA LEU A 337 2.64 4.72 -24.87
C LEU A 337 3.05 6.18 -24.65
N MET A 338 3.96 6.42 -23.73
CA MET A 338 4.42 7.77 -23.38
C MET A 338 5.91 7.77 -23.06
N ARG A 339 6.60 8.86 -23.41
CA ARG A 339 8.00 9.07 -22.99
C ARG A 339 8.01 9.33 -21.48
N LEU A 340 8.87 8.65 -20.74
CA LEU A 340 8.89 8.72 -19.28
C LEU A 340 9.17 10.14 -18.76
N GLY A 341 10.04 10.89 -19.45
CA GLY A 341 10.26 12.32 -19.19
C GLY A 341 8.99 13.15 -19.34
N GLU A 342 8.23 12.94 -20.41
CA GLU A 342 6.96 13.66 -20.64
C GLU A 342 5.91 13.31 -19.58
N ALA A 343 5.87 12.05 -19.14
CA ALA A 343 4.95 11.60 -18.10
C ALA A 343 5.22 12.32 -16.76
N VAL A 344 6.48 12.57 -16.42
CA VAL A 344 6.85 13.35 -15.22
C VAL A 344 6.58 14.84 -15.43
N GLU A 345 6.97 15.41 -16.58
CA GLU A 345 6.75 16.82 -16.91
C GLU A 345 5.26 17.21 -16.90
N GLN A 346 4.38 16.33 -17.37
CA GLN A 346 2.93 16.54 -17.40
C GLN A 346 2.24 16.21 -16.07
N GLY A 347 2.98 15.74 -15.06
CA GLY A 347 2.43 15.33 -13.76
C GLY A 347 1.56 14.09 -13.82
N VAL A 348 1.73 13.23 -14.83
CA VAL A 348 1.11 11.90 -14.86
C VAL A 348 1.78 11.01 -13.80
N ILE A 349 3.11 11.01 -13.76
CA ILE A 349 3.91 10.44 -12.67
C ILE A 349 4.32 11.58 -11.75
N ASN A 350 4.07 11.43 -10.45
CA ASN A 350 4.15 12.54 -9.48
C ASN A 350 5.53 13.23 -9.43
N ASN A 351 6.62 12.47 -9.50
CA ASN A 351 7.97 13.02 -9.37
C ASN A 351 9.03 12.14 -10.06
N SER A 352 10.23 12.69 -10.22
CA SER A 352 11.33 12.00 -10.93
C SER A 352 11.94 10.83 -10.16
N VAL A 353 11.70 10.72 -8.85
CA VAL A 353 12.05 9.52 -8.06
C VAL A 353 11.20 8.34 -8.49
N LEU A 354 9.87 8.47 -8.49
CA LEU A 354 8.97 7.45 -9.03
C LEU A 354 9.27 7.17 -10.50
N GLY A 355 9.45 8.22 -11.31
CA GLY A 355 9.84 8.08 -12.71
C GLY A 355 11.14 7.28 -12.88
N TYR A 356 12.16 7.51 -12.05
CA TYR A 356 13.41 6.78 -12.12
C TYR A 356 13.20 5.29 -11.87
N PHE A 357 12.52 4.94 -10.77
CA PHE A 357 12.28 3.55 -10.42
C PHE A 357 11.37 2.84 -11.43
N ILE A 358 10.33 3.49 -11.97
CA ILE A 358 9.53 2.94 -13.08
C ILE A 358 10.42 2.60 -14.29
N GLY A 359 11.32 3.51 -14.67
CA GLY A 359 12.27 3.28 -15.76
C GLY A 359 13.22 2.12 -15.49
N ARG A 360 13.78 2.03 -14.28
CA ARG A 360 14.65 0.91 -13.88
C ARG A 360 13.90 -0.42 -13.80
N ILE A 361 12.67 -0.44 -13.27
CA ILE A 361 11.80 -1.63 -13.28
C ILE A 361 11.59 -2.12 -14.70
N TYR A 362 11.23 -1.21 -15.63
CA TYR A 362 11.06 -1.55 -17.03
C TYR A 362 12.33 -2.17 -17.64
N LEU A 363 13.49 -1.56 -17.41
CA LEU A 363 14.77 -2.08 -17.91
C LEU A 363 15.12 -3.44 -17.30
N TYR A 364 14.85 -3.65 -16.01
CA TYR A 364 15.08 -4.93 -15.36
C TYR A 364 14.16 -6.02 -15.91
N LEU A 365 12.84 -5.78 -15.95
CA LEU A 365 11.85 -6.75 -16.43
C LEU A 365 12.13 -7.17 -17.87
N THR A 366 12.44 -6.20 -18.74
CA THR A 366 12.81 -6.48 -20.13
C THR A 366 14.15 -7.23 -20.24
N LYS A 367 15.13 -6.95 -19.38
CA LYS A 367 16.40 -7.68 -19.32
C LYS A 367 16.23 -9.15 -18.92
N VAL A 368 15.28 -9.46 -18.01
CA VAL A 368 15.01 -10.84 -17.58
C VAL A 368 14.01 -11.59 -18.48
N GLY A 369 13.58 -10.97 -19.59
CA GLY A 369 12.83 -11.64 -20.66
C GLY A 369 11.33 -11.32 -20.71
N VAL A 370 10.83 -10.34 -19.95
CA VAL A 370 9.44 -9.86 -20.09
C VAL A 370 9.30 -9.12 -21.41
N ALA A 371 8.30 -9.51 -22.21
CA ALA A 371 8.02 -8.89 -23.50
C ALA A 371 7.47 -7.47 -23.33
N LYS A 372 8.04 -6.50 -24.06
CA LYS A 372 7.72 -5.06 -23.94
C LYS A 372 6.26 -4.75 -24.26
N ASP A 373 5.68 -5.44 -25.23
CA ASP A 373 4.29 -5.33 -25.67
C ASP A 373 3.29 -5.98 -24.69
N LYS A 374 3.79 -6.79 -23.76
CA LYS A 374 3.02 -7.45 -22.69
C LYS A 374 3.35 -6.87 -21.31
N LEU A 375 3.95 -5.69 -21.25
CA LEU A 375 4.30 -4.97 -20.02
C LEU A 375 3.65 -3.58 -20.02
N ARG A 376 2.95 -3.24 -18.93
CA ARG A 376 2.43 -1.89 -18.69
C ARG A 376 2.64 -1.48 -17.24
N PHE A 377 2.56 -0.19 -16.95
CA PHE A 377 2.50 0.31 -15.58
C PHE A 377 1.12 0.92 -15.33
N ARG A 378 0.37 0.37 -14.38
CA ARG A 378 -0.97 0.83 -14.01
C ARG A 378 -0.90 1.62 -12.72
N GLN A 379 -1.43 2.84 -12.73
CA GLN A 379 -1.53 3.64 -11.52
C GLN A 379 -2.69 3.14 -10.65
N HIS A 380 -2.54 3.14 -9.33
CA HIS A 380 -3.66 2.90 -8.43
C HIS A 380 -4.69 4.03 -8.55
N MET A 381 -5.97 3.70 -8.44
CA MET A 381 -7.02 4.70 -8.29
C MET A 381 -7.16 5.15 -6.84
N ASP A 382 -7.80 6.30 -6.62
CA ASP A 382 -7.98 6.91 -5.29
C ASP A 382 -8.64 5.96 -4.28
N ASN A 383 -9.47 5.01 -4.73
CA ASN A 383 -10.15 4.03 -3.89
C ASN A 383 -9.36 2.72 -3.68
N GLU A 384 -8.26 2.52 -4.40
CA GLU A 384 -7.32 1.39 -4.25
C GLU A 384 -6.06 1.80 -3.50
N MET A 385 -5.72 3.09 -3.57
CA MET A 385 -4.58 3.67 -2.88
C MET A 385 -4.70 3.42 -1.38
N ALA A 386 -3.67 2.79 -0.80
CA ALA A 386 -3.59 2.67 0.64
C ALA A 386 -3.69 4.07 1.27
N HIS A 387 -4.44 4.21 2.37
CA HIS A 387 -4.67 5.47 3.09
C HIS A 387 -3.42 6.32 3.42
N TYR A 388 -2.21 5.77 3.30
CA TYR A 388 -0.93 6.44 3.53
C TYR A 388 -0.10 6.70 2.24
N ALA A 389 -0.51 6.18 1.08
CA ALA A 389 0.21 6.34 -0.17
C ALA A 389 -0.17 7.63 -0.89
N CYS A 390 0.81 8.28 -1.52
CA CYS A 390 0.63 9.52 -2.28
C CYS A 390 0.51 9.27 -3.80
N ASP A 391 1.16 8.23 -4.31
CA ASP A 391 1.07 7.73 -5.69
C ASP A 391 1.54 6.27 -5.69
N CYS A 392 1.00 5.43 -6.57
CA CYS A 392 1.40 4.03 -6.69
C CYS A 392 1.21 3.52 -8.11
N TRP A 393 2.23 2.85 -8.64
CA TRP A 393 2.29 2.29 -9.98
C TRP A 393 2.68 0.82 -9.95
N ASP A 394 1.83 -0.03 -10.50
CA ASP A 394 2.05 -1.47 -10.62
C ASP A 394 2.60 -1.79 -12.01
N ALA A 395 3.76 -2.43 -12.10
CA ALA A 395 4.19 -3.08 -13.33
C ALA A 395 3.36 -4.36 -13.51
N GLU A 396 2.48 -4.36 -14.50
CA GLU A 396 1.61 -5.46 -14.84
C GLU A 396 2.11 -6.17 -16.12
N THR A 397 2.02 -7.50 -16.11
CA THR A 397 2.31 -8.31 -17.30
C THR A 397 1.08 -9.02 -17.82
N LYS A 398 0.91 -9.02 -19.14
CA LYS A 398 -0.17 -9.74 -19.82
C LYS A 398 0.19 -11.22 -19.95
N THR A 399 -0.57 -12.06 -19.26
CA THR A 399 -0.41 -13.52 -19.25
C THR A 399 -1.68 -14.22 -19.74
N SER A 400 -1.68 -15.56 -19.75
CA SER A 400 -2.90 -16.35 -19.98
C SER A 400 -3.99 -16.13 -18.91
N TYR A 401 -3.66 -15.50 -17.79
CA TYR A 401 -4.60 -15.13 -16.72
C TYR A 401 -5.07 -13.67 -16.82
N GLY A 402 -4.68 -12.96 -17.88
CA GLY A 402 -4.90 -11.51 -18.03
C GLY A 402 -3.71 -10.70 -17.52
N TRP A 403 -3.95 -9.43 -17.22
CA TRP A 403 -2.95 -8.54 -16.62
C TRP A 403 -2.79 -8.88 -15.14
N ILE A 404 -1.56 -9.16 -14.73
CA ILE A 404 -1.20 -9.44 -13.34
C ILE A 404 -0.09 -8.48 -12.91
N GLU A 405 -0.22 -7.88 -11.72
CA GLU A 405 0.87 -7.16 -11.09
C GLU A 405 2.03 -8.13 -10.84
N ILE A 406 3.25 -7.74 -11.20
CA ILE A 406 4.47 -8.45 -10.79
C ILE A 406 5.45 -7.56 -10.02
N VAL A 407 5.24 -6.23 -10.06
CA VAL A 407 5.99 -5.26 -9.28
C VAL A 407 5.10 -4.11 -8.84
N GLY A 408 4.86 -3.94 -7.54
CA GLY A 408 4.27 -2.71 -6.99
C GLY A 408 5.35 -1.65 -6.75
N CYS A 409 5.10 -0.41 -7.19
CA CYS A 409 5.95 0.76 -6.97
C CYS A 409 5.17 1.89 -6.30
N ALA A 410 5.24 1.97 -4.98
CA ALA A 410 4.41 2.85 -4.16
C ALA A 410 5.22 3.96 -3.49
N ASP A 411 4.63 5.16 -3.36
CA ASP A 411 5.10 6.24 -2.49
C ASP A 411 4.24 6.26 -1.21
N ARG A 412 4.74 5.67 -0.11
CA ARG A 412 4.02 5.53 1.17
C ARG A 412 4.24 6.66 2.18
N SER A 413 4.93 7.73 1.79
CA SER A 413 5.35 8.79 2.71
C SER A 413 6.06 8.22 3.97
N CYS A 414 5.73 8.70 5.18
CA CYS A 414 6.40 8.33 6.43
C CYS A 414 5.57 7.47 7.40
N PHE A 415 4.48 6.87 6.92
CA PHE A 415 3.51 6.17 7.77
C PHE A 415 4.16 5.10 8.66
N ASP A 416 4.96 4.20 8.09
CA ASP A 416 5.56 3.08 8.82
C ASP A 416 6.54 3.54 9.92
N LEU A 417 7.46 4.45 9.60
CA LEU A 417 8.40 4.99 10.58
C LEU A 417 7.67 5.76 11.69
N LEU A 418 6.62 6.51 11.35
CA LEU A 418 5.80 7.20 12.35
C LEU A 418 5.06 6.24 13.27
N CYS A 419 4.45 5.18 12.72
CA CYS A 419 3.76 4.16 13.51
C CYS A 419 4.70 3.49 14.50
N HIS A 420 5.87 3.03 14.03
CA HIS A 420 6.87 2.41 14.90
C HIS A 420 7.47 3.39 15.90
N ALA A 421 7.75 4.64 15.50
CA ALA A 421 8.28 5.66 16.41
C ALA A 421 7.28 5.98 17.54
N ARG A 422 5.99 6.11 17.23
CA ARG A 422 4.94 6.32 18.23
C ARG A 422 4.78 5.13 19.18
N ALA A 423 4.74 3.91 18.65
CA ALA A 423 4.53 2.70 19.44
C ALA A 423 5.73 2.40 20.37
N THR A 424 6.95 2.55 19.87
CA THR A 424 8.18 2.23 20.60
C THR A 424 8.73 3.39 21.42
N LYS A 425 8.25 4.61 21.18
CA LYS A 425 8.79 5.86 21.73
C LYS A 425 10.25 6.11 21.33
N VAL A 426 10.71 5.50 20.24
CA VAL A 426 12.05 5.69 19.67
C VAL A 426 11.94 6.59 18.43
N PRO A 427 12.56 7.77 18.41
CA PRO A 427 12.56 8.63 17.22
C PRO A 427 13.25 7.96 16.02
N LEU A 428 12.53 7.85 14.90
CA LEU A 428 13.01 7.36 13.60
C LEU A 428 13.00 8.53 12.60
N VAL A 429 13.98 9.42 12.71
CA VAL A 429 14.06 10.68 11.95
C VAL A 429 15.46 10.88 11.38
N ALA A 430 15.57 11.63 10.29
CA ALA A 430 16.83 12.17 9.80
C ALA A 430 16.96 13.64 10.20
N GLU A 431 18.19 14.10 10.41
CA GLU A 431 18.48 15.51 10.72
C GLU A 431 19.21 16.14 9.53
N LYS A 432 18.69 17.26 9.03
CA LYS A 432 19.31 18.03 7.96
C LYS A 432 19.86 19.33 8.53
N PRO A 433 21.16 19.64 8.33
CA PRO A 433 21.69 20.93 8.76
C PRO A 433 20.99 22.05 7.98
N LEU A 434 20.60 23.11 8.69
CA LEU A 434 20.05 24.30 8.04
C LEU A 434 21.20 25.10 7.42
N LYS A 435 20.98 25.64 6.22
CA LYS A 435 21.97 26.52 5.55
C LYS A 435 22.29 27.74 6.41
N GLU A 436 21.28 28.28 7.09
CA GLU A 436 21.41 29.35 8.07
C GLU A 436 20.64 28.94 9.33
N PRO A 437 21.24 29.07 10.53
CA PRO A 437 20.55 28.72 11.77
C PRO A 437 19.27 29.56 11.93
N LYS A 438 18.15 28.88 12.15
CA LYS A 438 16.85 29.55 12.34
C LYS A 438 16.65 29.81 13.83
N VAL A 439 16.52 31.08 14.20
CA VAL A 439 16.10 31.45 15.55
C VAL A 439 14.58 31.34 15.60
N VAL A 440 14.07 30.51 16.50
CA VAL A 440 12.63 30.40 16.77
C VAL A 440 12.38 30.79 18.22
N ASP A 441 11.37 31.64 18.41
CA ASP A 441 10.83 31.93 19.72
C ASP A 441 10.01 30.71 20.18
N ILE A 442 10.42 30.11 21.29
CA ILE A 442 9.72 28.97 21.89
C ILE A 442 9.05 29.44 23.17
N VAL A 443 7.74 29.20 23.26
CA VAL A 443 6.93 29.34 24.46
C VAL A 443 6.57 27.93 24.93
N GLN A 444 6.96 27.57 26.15
CA GLN A 444 6.63 26.26 26.73
C GLN A 444 6.36 26.37 28.23
N PHE A 445 5.57 25.45 28.77
CA PHE A 445 5.48 25.29 30.22
C PHE A 445 6.79 24.74 30.78
N GLU A 446 7.18 25.25 31.95
CA GLU A 446 8.29 24.79 32.77
C GLU A 446 7.70 24.19 34.07
N PRO A 447 7.37 22.89 34.09
CA PRO A 447 6.75 22.25 35.24
C PRO A 447 7.72 22.02 36.38
N ASN A 448 7.34 22.43 37.59
CA ASN A 448 8.01 22.07 38.83
C ASN A 448 7.68 20.62 39.21
N LYS A 449 8.53 19.69 38.77
CA LYS A 449 8.38 18.25 39.00
C LYS A 449 8.20 17.90 40.48
N GLY A 450 8.84 18.64 41.39
CA GLY A 450 8.73 18.41 42.83
C GLY A 450 7.35 18.75 43.39
N ALA A 451 6.80 19.90 42.99
CA ALA A 451 5.47 20.34 43.42
C ALA A 451 4.36 19.47 42.82
N ILE A 452 4.39 19.24 41.50
CA ILE A 452 3.41 18.39 40.80
C ILE A 452 3.50 16.94 41.32
N GLY A 453 4.71 16.42 41.52
CA GLY A 453 4.92 15.07 42.06
C GLY A 453 4.35 14.89 43.47
N LYS A 454 4.49 15.90 44.34
CA LYS A 454 3.91 15.89 45.69
C LYS A 454 2.38 15.96 45.66
N ALA A 455 1.81 16.79 44.78
CA ALA A 455 0.37 16.99 44.68
C ALA A 455 -0.35 15.78 44.06
N TYR A 456 0.18 15.21 42.97
CA TYR A 456 -0.53 14.23 42.15
C TYR A 456 0.04 12.81 42.21
N LYS A 457 1.18 12.60 42.88
CA LYS A 457 1.81 11.27 43.08
C LYS A 457 1.93 10.48 41.76
N LYS A 458 1.27 9.33 41.66
CA LYS A 458 1.28 8.45 40.48
C LYS A 458 0.71 9.11 39.23
N ASP A 459 -0.17 10.11 39.40
CA ASP A 459 -0.85 10.80 38.30
C ASP A 459 -0.10 12.05 37.82
N ALA A 460 0.99 12.44 38.51
CA ALA A 460 1.83 13.57 38.13
C ALA A 460 2.42 13.41 36.72
N LYS A 461 2.68 12.16 36.30
CA LYS A 461 3.21 11.85 34.98
C LYS A 461 2.25 12.26 33.86
N LEU A 462 0.95 12.04 34.04
CA LEU A 462 -0.08 12.39 33.05
C LEU A 462 -0.16 13.90 32.86
N ALA A 463 -0.13 14.67 33.95
CA ALA A 463 -0.11 16.13 33.89
C ALA A 463 1.15 16.66 33.18
N MET A 464 2.32 16.09 33.47
CA MET A 464 3.58 16.49 32.82
C MET A 464 3.62 16.13 31.33
N GLU A 465 3.10 14.97 30.94
CA GLU A 465 3.02 14.56 29.53
C GLU A 465 2.05 15.45 28.74
N TYR A 466 0.93 15.87 29.35
CA TYR A 466 0.00 16.83 28.75
C TYR A 466 0.63 18.22 28.56
N LEU A 467 1.26 18.77 29.61
CA LEU A 467 1.91 20.09 29.55
C LEU A 467 3.02 20.19 28.49
N ALA A 468 3.66 19.06 28.14
CA ALA A 468 4.73 19.01 27.16
C ALA A 468 4.24 19.10 25.70
N VAL A 469 2.94 18.92 25.45
CA VAL A 469 2.36 18.90 24.09
C VAL A 469 1.39 20.05 23.82
N CYS A 470 1.23 20.98 24.76
CA CYS A 470 0.40 22.17 24.57
C CYS A 470 1.01 23.14 23.53
N ASP A 471 0.16 23.74 22.71
CA ASP A 471 0.54 24.78 21.76
C ASP A 471 0.69 26.16 22.42
N GLU A 472 1.34 27.08 21.71
CA GLU A 472 1.64 28.43 22.20
C GLU A 472 0.40 29.26 22.55
N CYS A 473 -0.71 29.11 21.80
CA CYS A 473 -1.94 29.84 22.05
C CYS A 473 -2.51 29.42 23.39
N PHE A 474 -2.64 28.10 23.59
CA PHE A 474 -3.09 27.55 24.85
C PHE A 474 -2.19 27.94 26.02
N ILE A 475 -0.87 27.85 25.86
CA ILE A 475 0.09 28.22 26.92
C ILE A 475 -0.09 29.69 27.34
N THR A 476 -0.29 30.59 26.36
CA THR A 476 -0.48 32.02 26.63
C THR A 476 -1.79 32.31 27.34
N GLU A 477 -2.88 31.63 26.96
CA GLU A 477 -4.17 31.73 27.66
C GLU A 477 -4.10 31.25 29.10
N GLN A 478 -3.45 30.09 29.33
CA GLN A 478 -3.31 29.56 30.69
C GLN A 478 -2.34 30.39 31.55
N GLU A 479 -1.32 31.02 30.96
CA GLU A 479 -0.47 31.98 31.67
C GLU A 479 -1.27 33.19 32.16
N ALA A 480 -2.19 33.71 31.34
CA ALA A 480 -3.06 34.80 31.76
C ALA A 480 -3.94 34.39 32.97
N LEU A 481 -4.47 33.17 32.96
CA LEU A 481 -5.23 32.61 34.08
C LEU A 481 -4.36 32.39 35.33
N LEU A 482 -3.12 31.90 35.16
CA LEU A 482 -2.16 31.83 36.26
C LEU A 482 -1.95 33.22 36.85
N ILE A 483 -1.72 34.25 36.04
CA ILE A 483 -1.47 35.62 36.51
C ILE A 483 -2.69 36.16 37.27
N SER A 484 -3.89 36.05 36.71
CA SER A 484 -5.12 36.64 37.25
C SER A 484 -5.71 35.87 38.43
N ASN A 485 -5.77 34.54 38.32
CA ASN A 485 -6.51 33.67 39.25
C ASN A 485 -5.57 32.84 40.15
N GLY A 486 -4.28 32.81 39.85
CA GLY A 486 -3.28 32.02 40.59
C GLY A 486 -3.19 30.55 40.16
N GLU A 487 -4.11 30.10 39.30
CA GLU A 487 -4.30 28.70 38.94
C GLU A 487 -5.07 28.54 37.63
N PHE A 488 -4.94 27.37 37.02
CA PHE A 488 -5.75 26.91 35.91
C PHE A 488 -5.97 25.39 36.01
N THR A 489 -6.86 24.85 35.18
CA THR A 489 -7.23 23.44 35.22
C THR A 489 -7.05 22.82 33.85
N ILE A 490 -6.45 21.63 33.81
CA ILE A 490 -6.33 20.81 32.60
C ILE A 490 -7.04 19.47 32.80
N GLU A 491 -7.52 18.88 31.71
CA GLU A 491 -8.13 17.56 31.71
C GLU A 491 -7.41 16.65 30.71
N THR A 492 -6.97 15.48 31.16
CA THR A 492 -6.31 14.47 30.32
C THR A 492 -6.58 13.07 30.87
N GLU A 493 -6.78 12.11 29.97
CA GLU A 493 -7.09 10.70 30.29
C GLU A 493 -8.21 10.54 31.35
N GLY A 494 -9.26 11.38 31.26
CA GLY A 494 -10.40 11.36 32.17
C GLY A 494 -10.11 11.86 33.59
N LYS A 495 -8.99 12.56 33.79
CA LYS A 495 -8.59 13.16 35.06
C LYS A 495 -8.39 14.67 34.94
N THR A 496 -8.80 15.37 35.99
CA THR A 496 -8.69 16.82 36.10
C THR A 496 -7.52 17.19 37.01
N PHE A 497 -6.63 18.06 36.54
CA PHE A 497 -5.46 18.55 37.27
C PHE A 497 -5.54 20.06 37.43
N LYS A 498 -5.45 20.52 38.67
CA LYS A 498 -5.44 21.94 39.03
C LYS A 498 -4.01 22.43 39.24
N LEU A 499 -3.52 23.30 38.37
CA LEU A 499 -2.12 23.73 38.33
C LEU A 499 -1.99 25.17 38.80
N THR A 500 -1.13 25.39 39.79
CA THR A 500 -0.89 26.67 40.44
C THR A 500 0.48 27.25 40.05
N LYS A 501 0.75 28.52 40.39
CA LYS A 501 2.02 29.21 40.09
C LYS A 501 3.27 28.51 40.63
N ASP A 502 3.17 27.76 41.73
CA ASP A 502 4.27 26.97 42.31
C ASP A 502 4.53 25.64 41.57
N MET A 503 3.54 25.18 40.79
CA MET A 503 3.59 23.94 40.03
C MET A 503 4.04 24.15 38.58
N VAL A 504 3.69 25.26 37.95
CA VAL A 504 4.02 25.55 36.54
C VAL A 504 4.35 27.03 36.36
N SER A 505 5.45 27.29 35.66
CA SER A 505 5.76 28.59 35.07
C SER A 505 5.78 28.50 33.55
N VAL A 506 5.74 29.63 32.86
CA VAL A 506 5.91 29.69 31.40
C VAL A 506 7.30 30.25 31.10
N LYS A 507 8.00 29.60 30.17
CA LYS A 507 9.32 30.00 29.73
C LYS A 507 9.27 30.40 28.27
N ARG A 508 9.73 31.62 27.99
CA ARG A 508 9.96 32.14 26.64
C ARG A 508 11.44 32.26 26.41
N PHE A 509 11.95 31.62 25.36
CA PHE A 509 13.36 31.72 25.00
C PHE A 509 13.56 31.54 23.52
N GLN A 510 14.61 32.15 23.01
CA GLN A 510 15.06 31.94 21.65
C GLN A 510 15.90 30.68 21.58
N LYS A 511 15.51 29.77 20.70
CA LYS A 511 16.30 28.59 20.38
C LYS A 511 16.82 28.73 18.96
N THR A 512 18.13 28.81 18.83
CA THR A 512 18.80 28.68 17.54
C THR A 512 18.78 27.22 17.11
N LEU A 513 18.00 26.91 16.07
CA LEU A 513 18.01 25.61 15.42
C LEU A 513 19.11 25.61 14.36
N HIS A 514 20.12 24.76 14.54
CA HIS A 514 21.21 24.54 13.57
C HIS A 514 20.87 23.46 12.54
N GLY A 515 19.79 22.72 12.76
CA GLY A 515 19.29 21.68 11.87
C GLY A 515 17.78 21.53 12.00
N GLU A 516 17.15 21.10 10.93
CA GLU A 516 15.74 20.74 10.90
C GLU A 516 15.62 19.22 11.03
N ARG A 517 14.75 18.78 11.94
CA ARG A 517 14.34 17.38 12.00
C ARG A 517 13.31 17.16 10.90
N THR A 518 13.78 16.72 9.75
CA THR A 518 12.91 16.29 8.66
C THR A 518 12.33 14.93 9.01
N LEU A 519 11.03 14.93 9.30
CA LEU A 519 10.18 13.76 9.51
C LEU A 519 9.57 13.35 8.17
N HIS A 520 10.38 12.94 7.19
CA HIS A 520 9.78 12.36 6.01
C HIS A 520 10.74 11.56 5.17
N VAL A 521 10.14 10.54 4.59
CA VAL A 521 10.71 9.47 3.81
C VAL A 521 9.82 9.37 2.59
N GLN A 522 10.38 9.42 1.39
CA GLN A 522 9.68 8.91 0.22
C GLN A 522 10.18 7.51 -0.07
N TYR A 523 9.39 6.57 0.43
CA TYR A 523 9.39 5.14 0.16
C TYR A 523 9.24 4.87 -1.34
N ASN A 524 9.96 3.89 -1.88
CA ASN A 524 9.61 3.23 -3.14
C ASN A 524 9.66 1.73 -2.89
N GLU A 525 8.52 1.10 -2.65
CA GLU A 525 8.44 -0.37 -2.72
C GLU A 525 8.87 -0.78 -4.13
N MET A 526 9.62 -1.85 -4.22
CA MET A 526 9.68 -2.62 -5.46
C MET A 526 9.42 -4.04 -5.06
N GLN A 527 8.20 -4.55 -5.18
CA GLN A 527 7.97 -5.97 -4.95
C GLN A 527 8.39 -6.77 -6.19
N LEU A 528 9.03 -7.92 -6.05
CA LEU A 528 9.21 -8.88 -7.17
C LEU A 528 8.23 -10.05 -7.06
N ALA A 529 6.98 -9.78 -6.71
CA ALA A 529 5.93 -10.78 -6.65
C ALA A 529 4.53 -10.14 -6.66
N THR A 530 3.57 -10.91 -7.18
CA THR A 530 2.15 -10.62 -7.35
C THR A 530 1.45 -10.25 -6.04
N LYS A 531 1.18 -8.95 -5.80
CA LYS A 531 0.12 -8.50 -4.87
C LYS A 531 -1.22 -8.60 -5.61
N GLN A 532 -1.89 -9.74 -5.54
CA GLN A 532 -3.36 -9.73 -5.76
C GLN A 532 -4.04 -9.73 -4.41
N GLY A 533 -4.15 -8.52 -3.83
CA GLY A 533 -5.08 -8.22 -2.74
C GLY A 533 -6.48 -8.02 -3.31
#